data_AF-A0A939RCW9-F1
#
_entry.id   AF-A0A939RCW9-F1
#
_cell.length_a   1.000
_cell.length_b   1.000
_cell.length_c   1.000
_cell.angle_alpha   90.00
_cell.angle_beta   90.00
_cell.angle_gamma   90.00
#
_symmetry.space_group_name_H-M   'P 1'
#
loop_
_entity.id
_entity.type
_entity.pdbx_description
1 polymer ?
#
loop_
_entity_poly.entity_id
_entity_poly.type
_entity_poly.pdbx_seq_one_letter_code
_entity_poly.pdbx_strand_id
1 'polypeptide(L)'
;MAELKLIHGKKSDKYNHFRDYDFESCRAVCARLMGVVALKVTWRSKENRRARLFQVMHLDYSEYGVDDYQEFICTPGEEDYADNKEEMNGLWNRFVAVMGSTVSEIEPSVMLRLIEDALPLASEDIQREYDNDENKEFRAYAKMRLDFMTDALNSAGITSADCSSRDAIEDTSPLKLSAFETINYF
;
A
#
# COMPACT_ATOMS: atom_id res chain seq x y z
N MET A 1 -12.41 4.27 -47.25
CA MET A 1 -12.22 5.25 -46.16
C MET A 1 -11.38 4.55 -45.11
N ALA A 2 -10.25 5.12 -44.69
CA ALA A 2 -9.43 4.53 -43.63
C ALA A 2 -10.09 4.83 -42.28
N GLU A 3 -10.40 3.80 -41.49
CA GLU A 3 -10.85 3.96 -40.10
C GLU A 3 -9.72 4.58 -39.28
N LEU A 4 -9.98 5.74 -38.70
CA LEU A 4 -9.10 6.36 -37.72
C LEU A 4 -9.18 5.54 -36.43
N LYS A 5 -8.12 4.77 -36.14
CA LYS A 5 -7.99 4.03 -34.88
C LYS A 5 -7.56 5.01 -33.78
N LEU A 6 -8.45 5.28 -32.83
CA LEU A 6 -8.12 6.04 -31.63
C LEU A 6 -7.20 5.17 -30.75
N ILE A 7 -5.93 5.55 -30.65
CA ILE A 7 -4.99 4.92 -29.71
C ILE A 7 -5.11 5.70 -28.40
N HIS A 8 -5.76 5.11 -27.40
CA HIS A 8 -5.72 5.65 -26.05
C HIS A 8 -4.30 5.47 -25.50
N GLY A 9 -3.58 6.58 -25.32
CA GLY A 9 -2.29 6.55 -24.64
C GLY A 9 -2.50 6.17 -23.16
N LYS A 10 -1.64 5.31 -22.63
CA LYS A 10 -1.58 5.06 -21.18
C LYS A 10 -0.95 6.27 -20.49
N LYS A 11 -1.54 6.70 -19.36
CA LYS A 11 -0.88 7.71 -18.49
C LYS A 11 0.47 7.13 -18.05
N SER A 12 1.49 7.98 -17.95
CA SER A 12 2.83 7.56 -17.48
C SER A 12 2.77 7.05 -16.04
N ASP A 13 3.62 6.08 -15.68
CA ASP A 13 3.76 5.59 -14.30
C ASP A 13 4.18 6.68 -13.30
N LYS A 14 4.75 7.78 -13.81
CA LYS A 14 5.11 8.98 -13.04
C LYS A 14 3.92 9.93 -12.80
N TYR A 15 2.75 9.61 -13.32
CA TYR A 15 1.55 10.38 -13.06
C TYR A 15 0.99 10.05 -11.67
N ASN A 16 0.83 11.08 -10.84
CA ASN A 16 0.17 10.96 -9.54
C ASN A 16 -1.35 10.88 -9.75
N HIS A 17 -1.85 9.68 -10.02
CA HIS A 17 -3.28 9.45 -10.17
C HIS A 17 -4.05 9.56 -8.85
N PHE A 18 -3.40 9.51 -7.67
CA PHE A 18 -4.10 9.69 -6.38
C PHE A 18 -4.80 11.04 -6.28
N ARG A 19 -4.35 12.06 -7.04
CA ARG A 19 -5.03 13.35 -7.15
C ARG A 19 -6.44 13.25 -7.74
N ASP A 20 -6.71 12.23 -8.55
CA ASP A 20 -8.01 11.98 -9.18
C ASP A 20 -8.96 11.15 -8.27
N TYR A 21 -8.50 10.76 -7.09
CA TYR A 21 -9.23 9.89 -6.16
C TYR A 21 -9.32 10.52 -4.76
N ASP A 22 -10.35 10.12 -4.02
CA ASP A 22 -10.52 10.37 -2.58
C ASP A 22 -10.14 9.10 -1.82
N PHE A 23 -9.47 9.23 -0.68
CA PHE A 23 -9.29 8.11 0.25
C PHE A 23 -10.67 7.55 0.66
N GLU A 24 -10.82 6.22 0.67
CA GLU A 24 -12.06 5.56 1.09
C GLU A 24 -11.88 4.74 2.36
N SER A 25 -10.89 3.84 2.41
CA SER A 25 -10.62 3.03 3.60
C SER A 25 -9.25 2.36 3.54
N CYS A 26 -8.76 1.87 4.69
CA CYS A 26 -7.57 1.04 4.77
C CYS A 26 -7.85 -0.20 5.63
N ARG A 27 -7.48 -1.37 5.11
CA ARG A 27 -7.54 -2.63 5.86
C ARG A 27 -6.13 -3.13 6.10
N ALA A 28 -5.85 -3.52 7.34
CA ALA A 28 -4.56 -4.03 7.76
C ALA A 28 -4.66 -5.46 8.27
N VAL A 29 -3.60 -6.23 8.10
CA VAL A 29 -3.38 -7.50 8.77
C VAL A 29 -1.92 -7.58 9.18
N CYS A 30 -1.64 -7.94 10.43
CA CYS A 30 -0.28 -8.04 10.97
C CYS A 30 0.11 -9.49 11.28
N ALA A 31 1.36 -9.86 10.98
CA ALA A 31 1.95 -11.10 11.47
C ALA A 31 2.69 -10.81 12.79
N ARG A 32 2.03 -11.10 13.91
CA ARG A 32 2.46 -10.72 15.28
C ARG A 32 3.94 -10.93 15.58
N LEU A 33 4.51 -12.07 15.16
CA LEU A 33 5.87 -12.48 15.51
C LEU A 33 6.94 -12.10 14.48
N MET A 34 6.58 -11.55 13.33
CA MET A 34 7.53 -11.37 12.23
C MET A 34 7.85 -9.90 11.93
N GLY A 35 7.21 -8.94 12.62
CA GLY A 35 7.46 -7.53 12.33
C GLY A 35 6.89 -7.11 10.97
N VAL A 36 5.73 -7.66 10.59
CA VAL A 36 5.20 -7.54 9.23
C VAL A 36 3.74 -7.10 9.25
N VAL A 37 3.38 -6.15 8.39
CA VAL A 37 2.03 -5.64 8.21
C VAL A 37 1.69 -5.60 6.72
N ALA A 38 0.59 -6.23 6.31
CA ALA A 38 0.02 -6.00 4.98
C ALA A 38 -1.12 -5.00 5.05
N LEU A 39 -1.15 -4.09 4.07
CA LEU A 39 -2.18 -3.07 3.93
C LEU A 39 -2.91 -3.23 2.60
N LYS A 40 -4.22 -3.00 2.64
CA LYS A 40 -5.05 -2.76 1.46
C LYS A 40 -5.72 -1.40 1.59
N VAL A 41 -5.24 -0.45 0.80
CA VAL A 41 -5.77 0.92 0.75
C VAL A 41 -6.75 1.01 -0.41
N THR A 42 -7.94 1.53 -0.15
CA THR A 42 -9.00 1.72 -1.14
C THR A 42 -9.22 3.20 -1.37
N TRP A 43 -9.26 3.58 -2.64
CA TRP A 43 -9.49 4.94 -3.11
C TRP A 43 -10.68 4.97 -4.04
N ARG A 44 -11.50 6.02 -3.94
CA ARG A 44 -12.68 6.22 -4.77
C ARG A 44 -12.44 7.34 -5.77
N SER A 45 -12.67 7.07 -7.06
CA SER A 45 -12.51 8.11 -8.09
C SER A 45 -13.47 9.28 -7.84
N LYS A 46 -12.97 10.50 -8.10
CA LYS A 46 -13.73 11.75 -8.04
C LYS A 46 -14.70 11.89 -9.22
N GLU A 47 -14.30 11.39 -10.39
CA GLU A 47 -15.11 11.47 -11.62
C GLU A 47 -16.12 10.32 -11.73
N ASN A 48 -15.68 9.08 -11.50
CA ASN A 48 -16.54 7.90 -11.53
C ASN A 48 -16.64 7.27 -10.15
N ARG A 49 -17.70 7.59 -9.40
CA ARG A 49 -17.91 7.08 -8.03
C ARG A 49 -17.97 5.55 -7.91
N ARG A 50 -18.08 4.79 -9.02
CA ARG A 50 -18.00 3.32 -9.01
C ARG A 50 -16.58 2.78 -9.26
N ALA A 51 -15.68 3.58 -9.82
CA ALA A 51 -14.30 3.19 -10.02
C ALA A 51 -13.54 3.23 -8.68
N ARG A 52 -12.65 2.26 -8.50
CA ARG A 52 -11.76 2.15 -7.33
C ARG A 52 -10.33 1.98 -7.77
N LEU A 53 -9.43 2.59 -7.01
CA LEU A 53 -8.01 2.29 -7.04
C LEU A 53 -7.69 1.56 -5.73
N PHE A 54 -7.02 0.42 -5.84
CA PHE A 54 -6.52 -0.34 -4.70
C PHE A 54 -5.00 -0.30 -4.68
N GLN A 55 -4.43 -0.03 -3.51
CA GLN A 55 -3.03 -0.33 -3.24
C GLN A 55 -2.99 -1.55 -2.32
N VAL A 56 -2.22 -2.55 -2.68
CA VAL A 56 -1.96 -3.72 -1.84
C VAL A 56 -0.46 -3.76 -1.60
N MET A 57 -0.05 -3.75 -0.33
CA MET A 57 1.37 -3.66 0.03
C MET A 57 1.71 -4.52 1.24
N HIS A 58 2.97 -4.93 1.29
CA HIS A 58 3.59 -5.71 2.36
C HIS A 58 4.71 -4.88 2.97
N LEU A 59 4.55 -4.54 4.25
CA LEU A 59 5.52 -3.80 5.04
C LEU A 59 6.26 -4.76 5.95
N ASP A 60 7.57 -4.87 5.77
CA ASP A 60 8.46 -5.72 6.57
C ASP A 60 9.43 -4.85 7.36
N TYR A 61 9.14 -4.67 8.64
CA TYR A 61 9.94 -3.84 9.53
C TYR A 61 11.23 -4.53 10.00
N SER A 62 11.37 -5.85 9.75
CA SER A 62 12.53 -6.62 10.18
C SER A 62 13.70 -6.54 9.20
N GLU A 63 13.43 -6.37 7.89
CA GLU A 63 14.46 -6.51 6.87
C GLU A 63 14.32 -5.54 5.67
N TYR A 64 13.14 -5.44 5.07
CA TYR A 64 12.99 -4.84 3.72
C TYR A 64 12.27 -3.47 3.67
N GLY A 65 11.56 -3.09 4.72
CA GLY A 65 10.68 -1.91 4.73
C GLY A 65 9.44 -2.14 3.89
N VAL A 66 9.55 -1.96 2.58
CA VAL A 66 8.49 -2.27 1.61
C VAL A 66 8.94 -3.47 0.80
N ASP A 67 8.26 -4.59 0.99
CA ASP A 67 8.63 -5.90 0.43
C ASP A 67 7.75 -6.29 -0.77
N ASP A 68 6.51 -5.83 -0.81
CA ASP A 68 5.62 -5.97 -1.97
C ASP A 68 4.72 -4.73 -2.10
N TYR A 69 4.42 -4.32 -3.32
CA TYR A 69 3.59 -3.15 -3.62
C TYR A 69 2.96 -3.26 -5.00
N GLN A 70 1.63 -3.24 -5.06
CA GLN A 70 0.88 -3.29 -6.31
C GLN A 70 -0.33 -2.35 -6.28
N GLU A 71 -0.65 -1.80 -7.45
CA GLU A 71 -1.78 -0.90 -7.68
C GLU A 71 -2.75 -1.51 -8.68
N PHE A 72 -4.05 -1.47 -8.37
CA PHE A 72 -5.10 -2.01 -9.22
C PHE A 72 -6.18 -0.95 -9.46
N ILE A 73 -6.37 -0.55 -10.71
CA ILE A 73 -7.45 0.34 -11.12
C ILE A 73 -8.62 -0.53 -11.60
N CYS A 74 -9.71 -0.48 -10.86
CA CYS A 74 -10.92 -1.27 -11.11
C CYS A 74 -12.06 -0.33 -11.48
N THR A 75 -12.24 -0.09 -12.79
CA THR A 75 -13.34 0.71 -13.33
C THR A 75 -14.41 -0.19 -13.94
N PRO A 76 -15.63 -0.24 -13.39
CA PRO A 76 -16.68 -1.08 -13.96
C PRO A 76 -17.00 -0.73 -15.41
N GLY A 77 -16.95 -1.73 -16.29
CA GLY A 77 -17.20 -1.59 -17.73
C GLY A 77 -15.93 -1.47 -18.59
N GLU A 78 -14.75 -1.35 -17.98
CA GLU A 78 -13.47 -1.52 -18.69
C GLU A 78 -13.12 -3.00 -18.87
N GLU A 79 -12.37 -3.31 -19.92
CA GLU A 79 -11.98 -4.68 -20.31
C GLU A 79 -11.23 -5.39 -19.18
N ASP A 80 -10.26 -4.69 -18.57
CA ASP A 80 -9.38 -5.22 -17.52
C ASP A 80 -10.04 -5.28 -16.13
N TYR A 81 -11.31 -4.87 -15.96
CA TYR A 81 -11.95 -4.75 -14.65
C TYR A 81 -12.04 -6.08 -13.89
N ALA A 82 -12.39 -7.16 -14.58
CA ALA A 82 -12.56 -8.47 -13.96
C ALA A 82 -11.20 -9.00 -13.48
N ASP A 83 -10.20 -8.93 -14.36
CA ASP A 83 -8.84 -9.43 -14.12
C ASP A 83 -8.17 -8.64 -12.99
N ASN A 84 -8.18 -7.30 -13.05
CA ASN A 84 -7.61 -6.45 -11.98
C ASN A 84 -8.25 -6.73 -10.62
N LYS A 85 -9.56 -6.99 -10.60
CA LYS A 85 -10.29 -7.29 -9.37
C LYS A 85 -9.96 -8.69 -8.85
N GLU A 86 -9.81 -9.67 -9.73
CA GLU A 86 -9.40 -11.02 -9.36
C GLU A 86 -7.98 -11.04 -8.81
N GLU A 87 -7.04 -10.41 -9.50
CA GLU A 87 -5.63 -10.32 -9.09
C GLU A 87 -5.49 -9.59 -7.74
N MET A 88 -6.14 -8.44 -7.57
CA MET A 88 -6.15 -7.70 -6.31
C MET A 88 -6.67 -8.56 -5.14
N ASN A 89 -7.78 -9.27 -5.35
CA ASN A 89 -8.35 -10.14 -4.32
C ASN A 89 -7.45 -11.35 -4.05
N GLY A 90 -6.85 -11.93 -5.09
CA GLY A 90 -5.92 -13.05 -4.98
C GLY A 90 -4.68 -12.68 -4.16
N LEU A 91 -4.08 -11.53 -4.43
CA LEU A 91 -2.93 -11.01 -3.69
C LEU A 91 -3.31 -10.71 -2.24
N TRP A 92 -4.40 -9.97 -2.01
CA TRP A 92 -4.85 -9.65 -0.65
C TRP A 92 -5.16 -10.89 0.17
N ASN A 93 -5.89 -11.86 -0.40
CA ASN A 93 -6.23 -13.10 0.29
C ASN A 93 -4.99 -13.95 0.60
N ARG A 94 -3.94 -13.90 -0.23
CA ARG A 94 -2.67 -14.55 0.05
C ARG A 94 -2.02 -13.96 1.31
N PHE A 95 -1.95 -12.63 1.44
CA PHE A 95 -1.42 -12.00 2.66
C PHE A 95 -2.24 -12.37 3.89
N VAL A 96 -3.56 -12.28 3.82
CA VAL A 96 -4.43 -12.67 4.95
C VAL A 96 -4.21 -14.13 5.35
N ALA A 97 -4.10 -15.04 4.38
CA ALA A 97 -3.90 -16.46 4.66
C ALA A 97 -2.53 -16.75 5.32
N VAL A 98 -1.46 -16.10 4.85
CA VAL A 98 -0.10 -16.32 5.37
C VAL A 98 0.08 -15.68 6.75
N MET A 99 -0.52 -14.50 6.99
CA MET A 99 -0.34 -13.78 8.25
C MET A 99 -1.20 -14.31 9.40
N GLY A 100 -2.24 -15.11 9.10
CA GLY A 100 -3.01 -15.86 10.10
C GLY A 100 -3.78 -15.00 11.12
N SER A 101 -3.79 -13.67 10.96
CA SER A 101 -4.42 -12.72 11.87
C SER A 101 -5.77 -12.22 11.35
N THR A 102 -6.55 -11.62 12.24
CA THR A 102 -7.78 -10.91 11.88
C THR A 102 -7.45 -9.66 11.07
N VAL A 103 -8.26 -9.38 10.07
CA VAL A 103 -8.18 -8.13 9.31
C VAL A 103 -8.86 -7.02 10.10
N SER A 104 -8.13 -5.94 10.36
CA SER A 104 -8.64 -4.72 10.99
C SER A 104 -8.85 -3.63 9.94
N GLU A 105 -9.81 -2.74 10.17
CA GLU A 105 -9.93 -1.48 9.42
C GLU A 105 -9.26 -0.39 10.26
N ILE A 106 -8.35 0.38 9.64
CA ILE A 106 -7.51 1.36 10.33
C ILE A 106 -7.71 2.76 9.75
N GLU A 107 -7.52 3.76 10.60
CA GLU A 107 -7.58 5.17 10.21
C GLU A 107 -6.42 5.54 9.26
N PRO A 108 -6.60 6.53 8.37
CA PRO A 108 -5.57 6.90 7.41
C PRO A 108 -4.31 7.51 8.05
N SER A 109 -4.42 8.12 9.24
CA SER A 109 -3.27 8.60 10.01
C SER A 109 -2.39 7.46 10.50
N VAL A 110 -3.00 6.36 10.96
CA VAL A 110 -2.33 5.11 11.35
C VAL A 110 -1.64 4.49 10.15
N MET A 111 -2.35 4.36 9.03
CA MET A 111 -1.78 3.87 7.77
C MET A 111 -0.56 4.69 7.34
N LEU A 112 -0.65 6.03 7.37
CA LEU A 112 0.48 6.90 7.03
C LEU A 112 1.67 6.68 7.96
N ARG A 113 1.44 6.59 9.29
CA ARG A 113 2.52 6.31 10.25
C ARG A 113 3.23 5.00 9.94
N LEU A 114 2.49 3.92 9.67
CA LEU A 114 3.05 2.61 9.32
C LEU A 114 3.95 2.70 8.08
N ILE A 115 3.49 3.39 7.05
CA ILE A 115 4.23 3.57 5.79
C ILE A 115 5.48 4.43 6.02
N GLU A 116 5.35 5.55 6.73
CA GLU A 116 6.46 6.43 7.07
C GLU A 116 7.56 5.71 7.86
N ASP A 117 7.19 4.80 8.76
CA ASP A 117 8.14 4.02 9.54
C ASP A 117 8.83 2.94 8.70
N ALA A 118 8.17 2.41 7.67
CA ALA A 118 8.72 1.41 6.75
C ALA A 118 9.62 2.01 5.66
N LEU A 119 9.37 3.24 5.22
CA LEU A 119 10.09 3.87 4.10
C LEU A 119 11.61 4.04 4.32
N PRO A 120 12.12 4.41 5.52
CA PRO A 120 13.56 4.47 5.78
C PRO A 120 14.24 3.11 5.59
N LEU A 121 13.53 2.03 5.92
CA LEU A 121 14.03 0.67 5.73
C LEU A 121 14.08 0.33 4.23
N ALA A 122 13.24 0.90 3.38
CA ALA A 122 13.31 0.70 1.93
C ALA A 122 14.47 1.46 1.23
N SER A 123 15.35 2.15 1.98
CA SER A 123 16.44 2.96 1.41
C SER A 123 17.43 2.15 0.57
N GLU A 124 17.88 2.73 -0.54
CA GLU A 124 18.95 2.22 -1.40
C GLU A 124 20.32 2.21 -0.72
N ASP A 125 20.50 3.02 0.33
CA ASP A 125 21.75 3.09 1.11
C ASP A 125 21.98 1.85 1.99
N ILE A 126 20.95 1.02 2.20
CA ILE A 126 21.01 -0.20 2.99
C ILE A 126 21.50 -1.35 2.09
N GLN A 127 22.77 -1.73 2.24
CA GLN A 127 23.32 -2.89 1.54
C GLN A 127 22.79 -4.19 2.15
N ARG A 128 22.04 -4.97 1.35
CA ARG A 128 21.57 -6.31 1.73
C ARG A 128 22.29 -7.37 0.90
N GLU A 129 22.52 -8.53 1.51
CA GLU A 129 23.32 -9.62 0.94
C GLU A 129 22.76 -10.14 -0.40
N TYR A 130 21.45 -10.01 -0.63
CA TYR A 130 20.74 -10.49 -1.83
C TYR A 130 20.14 -9.36 -2.69
N ASP A 131 20.61 -8.12 -2.52
CA ASP A 131 20.02 -6.99 -3.24
C ASP A 131 20.48 -6.94 -4.71
N ASN A 132 19.60 -7.33 -5.62
CA ASN A 132 19.80 -7.22 -7.07
C ASN A 132 19.23 -5.88 -7.60
N ASP A 133 19.49 -5.58 -8.87
CA ASP A 133 19.03 -4.32 -9.47
C ASP A 133 17.50 -4.26 -9.59
N GLU A 134 16.83 -5.41 -9.80
CA GLU A 134 15.36 -5.49 -9.84
C GLU A 134 14.72 -5.06 -8.51
N ASN A 135 15.26 -5.51 -7.38
CA ASN A 135 14.76 -5.16 -6.06
C ASN A 135 14.97 -3.66 -5.75
N LYS A 136 16.06 -3.07 -6.23
CA LYS A 136 16.29 -1.61 -6.11
C LYS A 136 15.30 -0.82 -6.94
N GLU A 137 15.10 -1.22 -8.20
CA GLU A 137 14.10 -0.59 -9.09
C GLU A 137 12.70 -0.69 -8.51
N PHE A 138 12.34 -1.86 -7.96
CA PHE A 138 11.07 -2.06 -7.26
C PHE A 138 10.92 -1.10 -6.07
N ARG A 139 11.91 -1.02 -5.17
CA ARG A 139 11.81 -0.14 -4.00
C ARG A 139 11.77 1.34 -4.39
N ALA A 140 12.54 1.76 -5.40
CA ALA A 140 12.49 3.11 -5.93
C ALA A 140 11.10 3.43 -6.50
N TYR A 141 10.50 2.49 -7.23
CA TYR A 141 9.14 2.60 -7.74
C TYR A 141 8.13 2.69 -6.59
N ALA A 142 8.13 1.73 -5.66
CA ALA A 142 7.21 1.70 -4.53
C ALA A 142 7.29 2.98 -3.70
N LYS A 143 8.50 3.45 -3.39
CA LYS A 143 8.74 4.72 -2.71
C LYS A 143 8.12 5.91 -3.46
N MET A 144 8.38 6.04 -4.75
CA MET A 144 7.78 7.12 -5.57
C MET A 144 6.25 7.09 -5.50
N ARG A 145 5.64 5.90 -5.59
CA ARG A 145 4.19 5.75 -5.53
C ARG A 145 3.62 6.06 -4.15
N LEU A 146 4.30 5.66 -3.08
CA LEU A 146 3.94 5.99 -1.70
C LEU A 146 4.10 7.49 -1.41
N ASP A 147 5.13 8.15 -1.95
CA ASP A 147 5.28 9.61 -1.85
C ASP A 147 4.11 10.33 -2.53
N PHE A 148 3.68 9.87 -3.72
CA PHE A 148 2.50 10.40 -4.41
C PHE A 148 1.21 10.25 -3.61
N MET A 149 1.05 9.10 -2.95
CA MET A 149 -0.08 8.80 -2.08
C MET A 149 -0.07 9.73 -0.85
N THR A 150 1.07 9.86 -0.18
CA THR A 150 1.27 10.74 0.98
C THR A 150 1.01 12.20 0.64
N ASP A 151 1.50 12.69 -0.51
CA ASP A 151 1.22 14.04 -1.01
C ASP A 151 -0.29 14.29 -1.20
N ALA A 152 -1.02 13.30 -1.73
CA ALA A 152 -2.46 13.41 -1.93
C ALA A 152 -3.23 13.47 -0.60
N LEU A 153 -2.82 12.69 0.41
CA LEU A 153 -3.41 12.70 1.75
C LEU A 153 -3.11 13.99 2.50
N ASN A 154 -1.86 14.45 2.47
CA ASN A 154 -1.45 15.71 3.07
C ASN A 154 -2.22 16.89 2.47
N SER A 155 -2.43 16.88 1.15
CA SER A 155 -3.25 17.88 0.45
C SER A 155 -4.73 17.87 0.89
N ALA A 156 -5.22 16.73 1.39
CA ALA A 156 -6.55 16.57 1.97
C ALA A 156 -6.59 16.84 3.49
N GLY A 157 -5.46 17.24 4.09
CA GLY A 157 -5.34 17.52 5.53
C GLY A 157 -5.18 16.26 6.41
N ILE A 158 -4.94 15.11 5.81
CA ILE A 158 -4.70 13.85 6.52
C ILE A 158 -3.20 13.71 6.73
N THR A 159 -2.78 13.58 8.00
CA THR A 159 -1.36 13.44 8.39
C THR A 159 -1.20 12.38 9.48
N SER A 160 0.03 11.91 9.70
CA SER A 160 0.40 10.96 10.76
C SER A 160 0.84 11.65 12.06
N ALA A 161 0.82 12.99 12.13
CA ALA A 161 1.52 13.76 13.17
C ALA A 161 1.11 13.40 14.61
N ASP A 162 -0.17 13.07 14.82
CA ASP A 162 -0.74 12.75 16.12
C ASP A 162 -0.74 11.24 16.43
N CYS A 163 -0.17 10.40 15.57
CA CYS A 163 -0.10 8.95 15.73
C CYS A 163 1.35 8.52 15.98
N SER A 164 1.62 7.82 17.09
CA SER A 164 2.95 7.25 17.33
C SER A 164 3.11 5.90 16.62
N SER A 165 4.34 5.50 16.31
CA SER A 165 4.64 4.20 15.71
C SER A 165 4.09 3.03 16.52
N ARG A 166 4.13 3.15 17.86
CA ARG A 166 3.58 2.15 18.77
C ARG A 166 2.06 2.05 18.66
N ASP A 167 1.37 3.19 18.70
CA ASP A 167 -0.10 3.21 18.59
C ASP A 167 -0.53 2.64 17.24
N ALA A 168 0.22 2.97 16.17
CA ALA A 168 -0.07 2.49 14.83
C ALA A 168 0.03 0.95 14.74
N ILE A 169 1.08 0.36 15.29
CA ILE A 169 1.24 -1.10 15.33
C ILE A 169 0.19 -1.77 16.22
N GLU A 170 -0.12 -1.19 17.38
CA GLU A 170 -1.17 -1.71 18.27
C GLU A 170 -2.55 -1.68 17.60
N ASP A 171 -2.89 -0.63 16.83
CA ASP A 171 -4.16 -0.52 16.09
C ASP A 171 -4.31 -1.54 14.95
N THR A 172 -3.20 -1.98 14.36
CA THR A 172 -3.24 -3.08 13.37
C THR A 172 -3.44 -4.46 14.01
N SER A 173 -3.27 -4.57 15.34
CA SER A 173 -3.36 -5.83 16.06
C SER A 173 -4.64 -5.94 16.89
N PRO A 174 -5.50 -6.94 16.64
CA PRO A 174 -6.73 -7.14 17.42
C PRO A 174 -6.46 -7.55 18.89
N LEU A 175 -5.21 -7.89 19.22
CA LEU A 175 -4.79 -8.33 20.56
C LEU A 175 -3.58 -7.48 20.98
N LYS A 176 -3.57 -7.00 22.22
CA LYS A 176 -2.39 -6.30 22.78
C LYS A 176 -1.15 -7.16 22.56
N LEU A 177 -0.21 -6.65 21.76
CA LEU A 177 1.08 -7.27 21.54
C LEU A 177 1.85 -7.27 22.86
N SER A 178 2.49 -8.39 23.17
CA SER A 178 3.45 -8.45 24.27
C SER A 178 4.72 -7.66 23.91
N ALA A 179 5.49 -7.27 24.92
CA ALA A 179 6.76 -6.58 24.71
C ALA A 179 7.73 -7.37 23.80
N PHE A 180 7.67 -8.71 23.83
CA PHE A 180 8.49 -9.57 22.97
C PHE A 180 8.04 -9.55 21.50
N GLU A 181 6.74 -9.38 21.25
CA GLU A 181 6.20 -9.31 19.89
C GLU A 181 6.43 -7.93 19.26
N THR A 182 6.51 -6.87 20.07
CA THR A 182 6.78 -5.51 19.58
C THR A 182 8.23 -5.29 19.16
N ILE A 183 9.19 -6.10 19.63
CA ILE A 183 10.63 -5.93 19.31
C ILE A 183 10.90 -6.04 17.81
N ASN A 184 10.10 -6.80 17.06
CA ASN A 184 10.33 -6.97 15.62
C ASN A 184 9.84 -5.78 14.79
N TYR A 185 9.26 -4.76 15.42
CA TYR A 185 8.74 -3.55 14.76
C TYR A 185 9.56 -2.28 15.10
N PHE A 186 10.54 -2.37 16.00
CA PHE A 186 11.33 -1.23 16.53
C PHE A 186 12.81 -1.60 16.68
#